data_AF-A0A7S2NJM1-F1
#
_entry.id   AF-A0A7S2NJM1-F1
#
_cell.length_a   1.000
_cell.length_b   1.000
_cell.length_c   1.000
_cell.angle_alpha   90.00
_cell.angle_beta   90.00
_cell.angle_gamma   90.00
#
_symmetry.space_group_name_H-M   'P 1'
#
loop_
_entity.id
_entity.type
_entity.pdbx_description
1 polymer ?
#
loop_
_entity_poly.entity_id
_entity_poly.type
_entity_poly.pdbx_seq_one_letter_code
_entity_poly.pdbx_strand_id
1 'polypeptide(L)'
;TAAAVLTTRHSFHPFDLATGSAAAGAELVVMTNGLVVCFLGSHVSSARRVTSLRHCLRSIKAQTTAPTLFISFSASSLELAQRTRELIEGETKGLECHCVEHEQPLSQFGHYQALAACVDDSTSWVLFSDDDDVWHP
;
A
#
# COMPACT_ATOMS: atom_id res chain seq x y z
N THR A 1 1.45 -1.03 22.58
CA THR A 1 2.33 -0.10 21.84
C THR A 1 1.49 0.52 20.76
N ALA A 2 1.22 1.83 20.83
CA ALA A 2 0.30 2.50 19.92
C ALA A 2 1.07 2.91 18.65
N ALA A 3 0.74 2.32 17.50
CA ALA A 3 1.27 2.75 16.21
C ALA A 3 0.54 4.03 15.77
N ALA A 4 1.29 5.06 15.37
CA ALA A 4 0.72 6.28 14.81
C ALA A 4 0.38 6.04 13.34
N VAL A 5 -0.91 6.04 13.00
CA VAL A 5 -1.38 5.92 11.61
C VAL A 5 -1.52 7.32 11.02
N LEU A 6 -0.64 7.68 10.09
CA LEU A 6 -0.80 8.88 9.26
C LEU A 6 -1.84 8.57 8.18
N THR A 7 -3.06 9.09 8.33
CA THR A 7 -4.15 8.90 7.35
C THR A 7 -4.46 10.21 6.65
N THR A 8 -4.07 10.34 5.39
CA THR A 8 -4.59 11.39 4.50
C THR A 8 -5.83 10.84 3.81
N ARG A 9 -7.03 11.14 4.33
CA ARG A 9 -8.30 10.74 3.72
C ARG A 9 -8.75 11.74 2.66
N HIS A 10 -8.90 11.31 1.42
CA HIS A 10 -9.77 11.97 0.44
C HIS A 10 -11.08 11.18 0.36
N SER A 11 -12.16 11.78 0.84
CA SER A 11 -13.51 11.20 0.85
C SER A 11 -14.12 11.20 -0.56
N PHE A 12 -14.56 10.04 -1.04
CA PHE A 12 -15.42 9.89 -2.22
C PHE A 12 -16.85 9.53 -1.79
N HIS A 13 -17.83 10.17 -2.42
CA HIS A 13 -19.25 9.86 -2.27
C HIS A 13 -19.64 8.65 -3.15
N PRO A 14 -20.47 7.72 -2.65
CA PRO A 14 -20.98 6.63 -3.46
C PRO A 14 -21.95 7.15 -4.54
N PHE A 15 -21.81 6.57 -5.73
CA PHE A 15 -22.64 6.79 -6.90
C PHE A 15 -24.03 6.18 -6.67
N ASP A 16 -25.08 7.00 -6.80
CA ASP A 16 -26.48 6.60 -6.60
C ASP A 16 -27.05 6.08 -7.92
N LEU A 17 -27.37 4.79 -7.99
CA LEU A 17 -28.05 4.18 -9.13
C LEU A 17 -29.06 3.14 -8.64
N ALA A 18 -30.33 3.54 -8.52
CA ALA A 18 -31.45 2.61 -8.53
C ALA A 18 -32.76 3.24 -9.05
N THR A 19 -33.03 3.06 -10.35
CA THR A 19 -34.40 2.82 -10.84
C THR A 19 -34.35 1.88 -12.06
N GLY A 20 -35.09 0.77 -12.03
CA GLY A 20 -35.64 0.18 -13.25
C GLY A 20 -35.49 -1.33 -13.46
N SER A 21 -36.53 -2.07 -13.06
CA SER A 21 -37.19 -3.20 -13.74
C SER A 21 -36.38 -4.41 -14.27
N ALA A 22 -36.82 -5.58 -13.79
CA ALA A 22 -36.39 -6.91 -14.19
C ALA A 22 -36.73 -7.27 -15.65
N ALA A 23 -35.73 -7.78 -16.37
CA ALA A 23 -35.88 -8.62 -17.55
C ALA A 23 -34.86 -9.77 -17.45
N ALA A 24 -35.33 -11.01 -17.67
CA ALA A 24 -34.50 -12.20 -17.71
C ALA A 24 -33.52 -12.08 -18.90
N GLY A 25 -32.28 -11.75 -18.59
CA GLY A 25 -31.15 -11.69 -19.51
C GLY A 25 -29.94 -12.25 -18.79
N ALA A 26 -28.99 -12.81 -19.54
CA ALA A 26 -27.73 -13.32 -19.02
C ALA A 26 -27.22 -12.43 -17.88
N GLU A 27 -27.01 -13.03 -16.71
CA GLU A 27 -26.44 -12.34 -15.57
C GLU A 27 -25.02 -11.95 -15.97
N LEU A 28 -24.87 -10.72 -16.46
CA LEU A 28 -23.59 -10.07 -16.59
C LEU A 28 -23.10 -9.93 -15.15
N VAL A 29 -22.34 -10.94 -14.70
CA VAL A 29 -21.50 -10.81 -13.53
C VAL A 29 -20.50 -9.72 -13.89
N VAL A 30 -20.85 -8.48 -13.59
CA VAL A 30 -19.90 -7.40 -13.48
C VAL A 30 -19.03 -7.84 -12.33
N MET A 31 -17.91 -8.51 -12.64
CA MET A 31 -16.84 -8.67 -11.68
C MET A 31 -16.46 -7.26 -11.32
N THR A 32 -16.91 -6.80 -10.15
CA THR A 32 -16.36 -5.62 -9.51
C THR A 32 -14.85 -5.83 -9.59
N ASN A 33 -14.15 -4.98 -10.34
CA ASN A 33 -12.69 -5.03 -10.41
C ASN A 33 -12.21 -4.99 -8.95
N GLY A 34 -11.84 -6.15 -8.40
CA GLY A 34 -11.42 -6.24 -7.02
C GLY A 34 -10.28 -5.25 -6.85
N LEU A 35 -10.35 -4.43 -5.80
CA LEU A 35 -9.30 -3.45 -5.52
C LEU A 35 -7.99 -4.23 -5.35
N VAL A 36 -7.00 -3.96 -6.21
CA VAL A 36 -5.65 -4.52 -6.03
C VAL A 36 -4.90 -3.61 -5.07
N VAL A 37 -4.47 -4.16 -3.95
CA VAL A 37 -3.64 -3.47 -2.97
C VAL A 37 -2.24 -4.07 -2.97
N CYS A 38 -1.23 -3.24 -2.73
CA CYS A 38 0.15 -3.67 -2.62
C CYS A 38 0.62 -3.61 -1.16
N PHE A 39 1.10 -4.72 -0.61
CA PHE A 39 1.73 -4.82 0.69
C PHE A 39 3.24 -4.80 0.53
N LEU A 40 3.87 -3.79 1.12
CA LEU A 40 5.31 -3.63 1.13
C LEU A 40 5.80 -3.57 2.59
N GLY A 41 6.60 -4.56 2.98
CA GLY A 41 7.21 -4.66 4.31
C GLY A 41 8.71 -4.42 4.23
N SER A 42 9.25 -3.46 4.98
CA SER A 42 10.70 -3.15 4.95
C SER A 42 11.30 -2.94 6.33
N HIS A 43 12.37 -3.68 6.63
CA HIS A 43 13.27 -3.34 7.73
C HIS A 43 14.53 -2.62 7.21
N VAL A 44 14.60 -1.31 7.34
CA VAL A 44 15.69 -0.48 6.82
C VAL A 44 16.88 -0.49 7.77
N SER A 45 17.84 -1.38 7.49
CA SER A 45 19.08 -1.52 8.27
C SER A 45 20.29 -0.80 7.69
N SER A 46 20.15 -0.20 6.50
CA SER A 46 21.25 0.50 5.84
C SER A 46 20.75 1.54 4.84
N ALA A 47 21.63 2.50 4.51
CA ALA A 47 21.38 3.47 3.45
C ALA A 47 21.17 2.80 2.07
N ARG A 48 21.76 1.62 1.84
CA ARG A 48 21.52 0.84 0.61
C ARG A 48 20.05 0.42 0.50
N ARG A 49 19.42 -0.05 1.59
CA ARG A 49 17.99 -0.40 1.58
C ARG A 49 17.10 0.82 1.34
N VAL A 50 17.44 1.99 1.86
CA VAL A 50 16.75 3.26 1.52
C VAL A 50 16.79 3.50 0.00
N THR A 51 17.94 3.29 -0.63
CA THR A 51 18.07 3.41 -2.09
C THR A 51 17.26 2.36 -2.84
N SER A 52 17.30 1.09 -2.42
CA SER A 52 16.47 0.02 -3.02
C SER A 52 14.98 0.37 -2.94
N LEU A 53 14.49 0.75 -1.76
CA LEU A 53 13.11 1.15 -1.54
C LEU A 53 12.70 2.31 -2.45
N ARG A 54 13.59 3.29 -2.67
CA ARG A 54 13.35 4.37 -3.64
C ARG A 54 13.09 3.83 -5.03
N HIS A 55 13.91 2.88 -5.50
CA HIS A 55 13.76 2.30 -6.83
C HIS A 55 12.46 1.50 -6.94
N CYS A 56 12.13 0.71 -5.91
CA CYS A 56 10.87 -0.04 -5.83
C CYS A 56 9.67 0.91 -5.92
N LEU A 57 9.57 1.92 -5.03
CA LEU A 57 8.45 2.87 -5.02
C LEU A 57 8.32 3.66 -6.33
N ARG A 58 9.44 4.03 -6.96
CA ARG A 58 9.40 4.68 -8.28
C ARG A 58 8.86 3.77 -9.37
N SER A 59 9.23 2.48 -9.35
CA SER A 59 8.73 1.51 -10.31
C SER A 59 7.23 1.23 -10.14
N ILE A 60 6.73 1.22 -8.90
CA ILE A 60 5.30 1.14 -8.58
C ILE A 60 4.57 2.39 -9.05
N LYS A 61 5.12 3.58 -8.79
CA LYS A 61 4.54 4.86 -9.22
C LYS A 61 4.44 4.98 -10.74
N ALA A 62 5.36 4.35 -11.48
CA ALA A 62 5.41 4.40 -12.94
C ALA A 62 4.38 3.48 -13.62
N GLN A 63 3.64 2.66 -12.86
CA GLN A 63 2.64 1.77 -13.42
C GLN A 63 1.48 2.54 -14.05
N THR A 64 0.98 2.05 -15.19
CA THR A 64 -0.20 2.64 -15.86
C THR A 64 -1.42 2.61 -14.94
N THR A 65 -1.52 1.61 -14.06
CA THR A 65 -2.54 1.53 -13.01
C THR A 65 -1.84 1.18 -11.70
N ALA A 66 -1.57 2.20 -10.89
CA ALA A 66 -0.94 2.02 -9.59
C ALA A 66 -1.96 1.44 -8.58
N PRO A 67 -1.58 0.42 -7.80
CA PRO A 67 -2.43 -0.09 -6.72
C PRO A 67 -2.49 0.89 -5.54
N THR A 68 -3.49 0.72 -4.67
CA THR A 68 -3.43 1.33 -3.34
C THR A 68 -2.28 0.71 -2.55
N LEU A 69 -1.39 1.54 -2.03
CA LEU A 69 -0.15 1.08 -1.42
C LEU A 69 -0.27 1.05 0.11
N PHE A 70 0.12 -0.08 0.70
CA PHE A 70 0.21 -0.27 2.13
C PHE A 70 1.67 -0.59 2.47
N ILE A 71 2.32 0.32 3.19
CA ILE A 71 3.73 0.22 3.57
C ILE A 71 3.82 0.04 5.08
N SER A 72 4.54 -0.99 5.50
CA SER A 72 4.94 -1.16 6.90
C SER A 72 6.45 -1.17 6.97
N PHE A 73 7.04 -0.29 7.78
CA PHE A 73 8.49 -0.22 7.88
C PHE A 73 8.99 -0.07 9.32
N SER A 74 10.21 -0.55 9.53
CA SER A 74 11.01 -0.35 10.74
C SER A 74 12.43 0.02 10.32
N ALA A 75 13.23 0.63 11.19
CA ALA A 75 14.60 0.99 10.86
C ALA A 75 15.57 0.72 12.01
N SER A 76 16.84 0.43 11.70
CA SER A 76 17.86 0.15 12.74
C SER A 76 18.38 1.41 13.45
N SER A 77 18.04 2.61 12.98
CA SER A 77 18.41 3.87 13.62
C SER A 77 17.39 4.99 13.36
N LEU A 78 17.37 6.00 14.21
CA LEU A 78 16.52 7.19 14.06
C LEU A 78 16.80 7.94 12.75
N GLU A 79 18.08 8.03 12.36
CA GLU A 79 18.47 8.65 11.08
C GLU A 79 17.86 7.91 9.89
N LEU A 80 17.95 6.57 9.88
CA LEU A 80 17.36 5.75 8.83
C LEU A 80 15.83 5.83 8.84
N ALA A 81 15.20 5.86 10.01
CA ALA A 81 13.75 6.04 10.14
C ALA A 81 13.31 7.36 9.51
N GLN A 82 13.97 8.46 9.85
CA GLN A 82 13.67 9.78 9.29
C GLN A 82 13.85 9.81 7.76
N ARG A 83 14.99 9.30 7.26
CA ARG A 83 15.25 9.24 5.81
C ARG A 83 14.23 8.38 5.06
N THR A 84 13.77 7.29 5.69
CA THR A 84 12.76 6.40 5.11
C THR A 84 11.40 7.10 5.05
N ARG A 85 11.02 7.84 6.09
CA ARG A 85 9.78 8.62 6.13
C ARG A 85 9.74 9.69 5.03
N GLU A 86 10.80 10.49 4.93
CA GLU A 86 10.93 11.54 3.90
C GLU A 86 10.89 10.93 2.48
N LEU A 87 11.53 9.78 2.30
CA LEU A 87 11.49 9.04 1.04
C LEU A 87 10.08 8.54 0.70
N ILE A 88 9.39 7.88 1.63
CA ILE A 88 8.05 7.34 1.41
C ILE A 88 7.11 8.50 1.04
N GLU A 89 7.08 9.56 1.84
CA GLU A 89 6.25 10.75 1.60
C GLU A 89 6.50 11.36 0.20
N GLY A 90 7.77 11.52 -0.18
CA GLY A 90 8.15 12.10 -1.47
C GLY A 90 7.78 11.22 -2.66
N GLU A 91 8.12 9.93 -2.61
CA GLU A 91 7.95 9.02 -3.73
C GLU A 91 6.48 8.59 -3.90
N THR A 92 5.71 8.46 -2.81
CA THR A 92 4.27 8.10 -2.89
C THR A 92 3.35 9.31 -3.08
N LYS A 93 3.89 10.52 -3.25
CA LYS A 93 3.09 11.71 -3.56
C LYS A 93 2.25 11.49 -4.83
N GLY A 94 0.93 11.61 -4.71
CA GLY A 94 -0.03 11.40 -5.78
C GLY A 94 -0.56 9.96 -5.91
N LEU A 95 -0.11 9.05 -5.04
CA LEU A 95 -0.67 7.71 -4.89
C LEU A 95 -1.57 7.65 -3.66
N GLU A 96 -2.54 6.75 -3.66
CA GLU A 96 -3.22 6.34 -2.44
C GLU A 96 -2.26 5.44 -1.64
N CYS A 97 -1.81 5.92 -0.47
CA CYS A 97 -0.77 5.27 0.32
C CYS A 97 -1.09 5.34 1.82
N HIS A 98 -1.01 4.18 2.48
CA HIS A 98 -1.09 4.02 3.93
C HIS A 98 0.25 3.54 4.44
N CYS A 99 0.79 4.21 5.46
CA CYS A 99 2.11 3.89 6.00
C CYS A 99 2.06 3.67 7.51
N VAL A 100 2.71 2.61 7.97
CA VAL A 100 2.86 2.26 9.38
C VAL A 100 4.35 2.13 9.71
N GLU A 101 4.82 2.97 10.65
CA GLU A 101 6.18 2.92 11.17
C GLU A 101 6.22 2.13 12.50
N HIS A 102 7.26 1.33 12.68
CA HIS A 102 7.49 0.52 13.88
C HIS A 102 8.83 0.86 14.53
N GLU A 103 8.81 1.08 15.84
CA GLU A 103 10.03 1.38 16.64
C GLU A 103 11.00 0.20 16.72
N GLN A 104 10.48 -1.03 16.64
CA GLN A 104 11.27 -2.25 16.73
C GLN A 104 11.34 -2.94 15.36
N PRO A 105 12.45 -3.62 15.04
CA PRO A 105 12.54 -4.43 13.83
C PRO A 105 11.44 -5.49 13.84
N LEU A 106 10.73 -5.63 12.71
CA LEU A 106 9.80 -6.73 12.49
C LEU A 106 10.36 -7.68 11.42
N SER A 107 9.93 -8.94 11.49
CA SER A 107 10.08 -9.85 10.36
C SER A 107 9.16 -9.40 9.21
N GLN A 108 9.41 -9.89 8.01
CA GLN A 108 8.56 -9.62 6.85
C GLN A 108 7.08 -9.99 7.10
N PHE A 109 6.83 -11.17 7.70
CA PHE A 109 5.47 -11.56 8.09
C PHE A 109 4.87 -10.68 9.19
N GLY A 110 5.69 -10.15 10.11
CA GLY A 110 5.23 -9.18 11.11
C GLY A 110 4.76 -7.87 10.48
N HIS A 111 5.47 -7.40 9.45
CA HIS A 111 5.02 -6.27 8.64
C HIS A 111 3.70 -6.56 7.92
N TYR A 112 3.57 -7.71 7.25
CA TYR A 112 2.32 -8.08 6.58
C TYR A 112 1.14 -8.25 7.53
N GLN A 113 1.36 -8.77 8.73
CA GLN A 113 0.32 -8.85 9.76
C GLN A 113 -0.16 -7.45 10.17
N ALA A 114 0.76 -6.50 10.35
CA ALA A 114 0.40 -5.11 10.68
C ALA A 114 -0.43 -4.46 9.55
N LEU A 115 -0.08 -4.73 8.29
CA LEU A 115 -0.81 -4.22 7.12
C LEU A 115 -2.18 -4.86 6.94
N ALA A 116 -2.30 -6.16 7.19
CA ALA A 116 -3.58 -6.88 7.10
C ALA A 116 -4.63 -6.30 8.07
N ALA A 117 -4.20 -5.77 9.23
CA ALA A 117 -5.08 -5.10 10.17
C ALA A 117 -5.59 -3.72 9.69
N CYS A 118 -5.05 -3.19 8.59
CA CYS A 118 -5.47 -1.92 7.99
C CYS A 118 -6.42 -2.09 6.79
N VAL A 119 -6.63 -3.32 6.31
CA VAL A 119 -7.50 -3.62 5.18
C VAL A 119 -8.80 -4.20 5.70
N ASP A 120 -9.88 -3.43 5.62
CA ASP A 120 -11.20 -3.81 6.14
C ASP A 120 -11.99 -4.74 5.20
N ASP A 121 -11.51 -4.97 3.97
CA ASP A 121 -12.30 -5.58 2.89
C ASP A 121 -11.81 -6.97 2.48
N SER A 122 -12.71 -7.95 2.57
CA SER A 122 -12.50 -9.33 2.11
C SER A 122 -12.47 -9.49 0.58
N THR A 123 -12.79 -8.44 -0.19
CA THR A 123 -12.89 -8.49 -1.66
C THR A 123 -11.66 -7.96 -2.40
N SER A 124 -10.63 -7.49 -1.67
CA SER A 124 -9.39 -6.99 -2.26
C SER A 124 -8.40 -8.09 -2.60
N TRP A 125 -7.70 -7.94 -3.72
CA TRP A 125 -6.55 -8.78 -4.07
C TRP A 125 -5.28 -8.16 -3.51
N VAL A 126 -4.53 -8.94 -2.72
CA VAL A 126 -3.27 -8.48 -2.12
C VAL A 126 -2.09 -8.93 -2.97
N LEU A 127 -1.33 -7.98 -3.48
CA LEU A 127 -0.01 -8.19 -4.07
C LEU A 127 1.06 -7.91 -3.01
N PHE A 128 1.99 -8.84 -2.82
CA PHE A 128 3.12 -8.66 -1.91
C PHE A 128 4.35 -8.26 -2.71
N SER A 129 5.08 -7.25 -2.26
CA SER A 129 6.33 -6.81 -2.87
C SER A 129 7.43 -6.64 -1.82
N ASP A 130 8.64 -7.01 -2.20
CA ASP A 130 9.86 -6.72 -1.46
C ASP A 130 10.30 -5.28 -1.71
N ASP A 131 11.08 -4.72 -0.79
CA ASP A 131 11.53 -3.33 -0.87
C ASP A 131 12.67 -3.11 -1.86
N ASP A 132 13.14 -4.16 -2.53
CA ASP A 132 14.12 -4.11 -3.61
C ASP A 132 13.59 -4.68 -4.95
N ASP A 133 12.30 -4.99 -5.03
CA ASP A 133 11.64 -5.33 -6.28
C ASP A 133 11.67 -4.18 -7.29
N VAL A 134 11.63 -4.54 -8.57
CA VAL A 134 11.47 -3.60 -9.67
C VAL A 134 10.29 -4.04 -10.51
N TRP A 135 9.26 -3.19 -10.57
CA TRP A 135 8.04 -3.46 -11.32
C TRP A 135 8.21 -3.05 -12.78
N HIS A 136 7.92 -3.97 -13.70
CA HIS A 136 7.89 -3.66 -15.13
C HIS A 136 6.67 -2.80 -15.46
N PRO A 137 6.75 -1.79 -16.35
CA PRO A 137 5.62 -0.97 -16.77
C PRO A 137 4.50 -1.73 -17.51
#